data_AF-A0A8H5FEN6-F1
#
_entry.id   AF-A0A8H5FEN6-F1
#
_cell.length_a   1.000
_cell.length_b   1.000
_cell.length_c   1.000
_cell.angle_alpha   90.00
_cell.angle_beta   90.00
_cell.angle_gamma   90.00
#
_symmetry.space_group_name_H-M   'P 1'
#
loop_
_entity.id
_entity.type
_entity.pdbx_description
1 polymer ?
#
loop_
_entity_poly.entity_id
_entity_poly.type
_entity_poly.pdbx_seq_one_letter_code
_entity_poly.pdbx_strand_id
1 'polypeptide(L)'
;MAASTWNRRLIRERGLAMGREHVGKGVNVALGPMMNMGRVAQGGRNWEGFRADPFLAGEAAYETVLGMQQAGITACAKHFMFNEQEHKRTTTSSFVDSRTTHEIYAHPFLRSVMAGVGSVMCSYNAINSTYACENSPTINALLKSEYGFRGYMMSDWQATLSTFGSVEGGLDMTMPGDITFDSGDSYFGGNLTEYVRNGTIPEERVDDMGGGGTGSPTSSPPTKPSNTMPSSTAPSRLTSLRSQAARKDAALVFINSDSGEDYINFDGNEGDRKNLTAWHNGHTLVQTMTMLGDITFDSGDSYFGGNLTEYVRNGTIPKERVDDLGTGWGWGMGLGGTLDLASWAFGFWFLVFVLGFFFLLEVEVGMGFGLMLSLSSYLDIASWTLELASRENFEEKAMTASNE
;
A
#
# COMPACT_ATOMS: atom_id res chain seq x y z
N MET A 1 -5.16 3.31 -2.90
CA MET A 1 -4.28 2.24 -2.36
C MET A 1 -4.28 1.04 -3.30
N ALA A 2 -3.14 0.34 -3.43
CA ALA A 2 -2.99 -0.82 -4.31
C ALA A 2 -3.97 -1.97 -3.97
N ALA A 3 -4.29 -2.17 -2.69
CA ALA A 3 -5.25 -3.19 -2.24
C ALA A 3 -6.67 -2.97 -2.75
N SER A 4 -7.08 -1.72 -3.01
CA SER A 4 -8.41 -1.41 -3.55
C SER A 4 -8.61 -1.92 -4.98
N THR A 5 -7.53 -2.28 -5.68
CA THR A 5 -7.62 -2.84 -7.03
C THR A 5 -8.08 -4.29 -7.03
N TRP A 6 -7.88 -5.03 -5.92
CA TRP A 6 -8.07 -6.48 -5.84
C TRP A 6 -7.41 -7.26 -7.00
N ASN A 7 -6.33 -6.71 -7.56
CA ASN A 7 -5.69 -7.22 -8.76
C ASN A 7 -4.21 -7.53 -8.48
N ARG A 8 -3.91 -8.82 -8.29
CA ARG A 8 -2.55 -9.33 -8.03
C ARG A 8 -1.53 -8.86 -9.07
N ARG A 9 -1.92 -8.87 -10.36
CA ARG A 9 -1.04 -8.45 -11.45
C ARG A 9 -0.64 -6.98 -11.32
N LEU A 10 -1.61 -6.10 -11.09
CA LEU A 10 -1.33 -4.66 -10.91
C LEU A 10 -0.46 -4.41 -9.66
N ILE A 11 -0.67 -5.16 -8.58
CA ILE A 11 0.16 -5.05 -7.36
C ILE A 11 1.61 -5.47 -7.66
N ARG A 12 1.82 -6.57 -8.39
CA ARG A 12 3.15 -7.03 -8.80
C ARG A 12 3.83 -6.05 -9.74
N GLU A 13 3.12 -5.56 -10.76
CA GLU A 13 3.63 -4.57 -11.71
C GLU A 13 4.05 -3.26 -11.00
N ARG A 14 3.27 -2.82 -9.99
CA ARG A 14 3.66 -1.70 -9.13
C ARG A 14 4.95 -2.00 -8.35
N GLY A 15 5.07 -3.19 -7.76
CA GLY A 15 6.29 -3.64 -7.07
C GLY A 15 7.52 -3.60 -7.98
N LEU A 16 7.39 -4.12 -9.20
CA LEU A 16 8.44 -4.12 -10.23
C LEU A 16 8.85 -2.70 -10.65
N ALA A 17 7.87 -1.81 -10.86
CA ALA A 17 8.15 -0.42 -11.22
C ALA A 17 8.90 0.31 -10.10
N MET A 18 8.44 0.20 -8.85
CA MET A 18 9.13 0.78 -7.70
C MET A 18 10.54 0.20 -7.54
N GLY A 19 10.70 -1.12 -7.71
CA GLY A 19 12.00 -1.77 -7.61
C GLY A 19 13.01 -1.24 -8.63
N ARG A 20 12.58 -1.03 -9.89
CA ARG A 20 13.41 -0.42 -10.94
C ARG A 20 13.85 1.00 -10.58
N GLU A 21 12.99 1.80 -9.96
CA GLU A 21 13.37 3.14 -9.47
C GLU A 21 14.40 3.08 -8.34
N HIS A 22 14.27 2.14 -7.41
CA HIS A 22 15.24 1.94 -6.33
C HIS A 22 16.60 1.52 -6.88
N VAL A 23 16.63 0.52 -7.77
CA VAL A 23 17.86 0.08 -8.45
C VAL A 23 18.47 1.21 -9.27
N GLY A 24 17.66 1.97 -10.00
CA GLY A 24 18.12 3.13 -10.78
C GLY A 24 18.74 4.24 -9.93
N LYS A 25 18.38 4.32 -8.64
CA LYS A 25 18.99 5.22 -7.64
C LYS A 25 20.13 4.58 -6.86
N GLY A 26 20.46 3.33 -7.15
CA GLY A 26 21.52 2.62 -6.49
C GLY A 26 21.21 2.11 -5.09
N VAL A 27 19.92 2.04 -4.74
CA VAL A 27 19.47 1.52 -3.44
C VAL A 27 19.62 0.01 -3.41
N ASN A 28 19.97 -0.53 -2.25
CA ASN A 28 20.15 -1.97 -2.01
C ASN A 28 18.90 -2.63 -1.42
N VAL A 29 18.17 -1.89 -0.59
CA VAL A 29 17.00 -2.37 0.15
C VAL A 29 15.88 -1.36 0.04
N ALA A 30 14.74 -1.77 -0.52
CA ALA A 30 13.50 -1.00 -0.50
C ALA A 30 12.76 -1.27 0.81
N LEU A 31 12.48 -0.21 1.57
CA LEU A 31 11.90 -0.32 2.92
C LEU A 31 10.38 -0.42 2.89
N GLY A 32 9.91 -1.49 2.24
CA GLY A 32 8.53 -1.91 2.13
C GLY A 32 8.41 -3.30 1.45
N PRO A 33 7.20 -3.87 1.41
CA PRO A 33 5.92 -3.26 1.77
C PRO A 33 5.65 -3.15 3.28
N MET A 34 4.77 -2.22 3.66
CA MET A 34 4.20 -2.12 5.00
C MET A 34 2.92 -2.97 5.10
N MET A 35 2.69 -3.67 6.22
CA MET A 35 1.57 -4.63 6.36
C MET A 35 0.91 -4.63 7.74
N ASN A 36 1.02 -3.55 8.51
CA ASN A 36 0.26 -3.43 9.74
C ASN A 36 -1.24 -3.45 9.41
N MET A 37 -2.04 -4.02 10.30
CA MET A 37 -3.41 -4.39 9.98
C MET A 37 -4.37 -3.20 9.96
N GLY A 38 -4.00 -2.05 10.53
CA GLY A 38 -4.91 -0.93 10.68
C GLY A 38 -6.03 -1.27 11.66
N ARG A 39 -5.67 -1.81 12.82
CA ARG A 39 -6.57 -2.16 13.93
C ARG A 39 -7.56 -1.05 14.27
N VAL A 40 -7.11 0.20 14.18
CA VAL A 40 -7.90 1.40 14.47
C VAL A 40 -7.87 2.29 13.22
N ALA A 41 -9.03 2.71 12.73
CA ALA A 41 -9.14 3.50 11.49
C ALA A 41 -8.44 4.88 11.56
N GLN A 42 -8.21 5.40 12.76
CA GLN A 42 -7.47 6.62 13.04
C GLN A 42 -5.95 6.47 12.90
N GLY A 43 -5.44 5.22 12.87
CA GLY A 43 -4.01 4.93 12.82
C GLY A 43 -3.29 5.69 11.71
N GLY A 44 -2.24 6.43 12.07
CA GLY A 44 -1.60 7.42 11.21
C GLY A 44 -0.98 6.87 9.93
N ARG A 45 -0.60 5.59 9.96
CA ARG A 45 0.18 4.93 8.90
C ARG A 45 -0.55 3.80 8.19
N ASN A 46 -1.84 3.61 8.47
CA ASN A 46 -2.60 2.52 7.85
C ASN A 46 -2.60 2.58 6.31
N TRP A 47 -2.45 3.79 5.75
CA TRP A 47 -2.44 4.03 4.31
C TRP A 47 -1.15 3.57 3.60
N GLU A 48 -0.04 3.38 4.34
CA GLU A 48 1.19 2.78 3.79
C GLU A 48 1.00 1.30 3.48
N GLY A 49 0.12 0.65 4.24
CA GLY A 49 -0.22 -0.75 4.09
C GLY A 49 -1.27 -1.01 3.03
N PHE A 50 -1.98 -2.12 3.19
CA PHE A 50 -2.94 -2.61 2.21
C PHE A 50 -4.39 -2.43 2.68
N ARG A 51 -4.80 -3.11 3.76
CA ARG A 51 -6.16 -3.07 4.34
C ARG A 51 -6.22 -3.89 5.63
N ALA A 52 -7.35 -3.79 6.34
CA ALA A 52 -7.64 -4.50 7.59
C ALA A 52 -8.08 -5.97 7.45
N ASP A 53 -7.80 -6.60 6.31
CA ASP A 53 -8.04 -8.02 6.07
C ASP A 53 -6.70 -8.77 5.91
N PRO A 54 -6.39 -9.77 6.77
CA PRO A 54 -5.09 -10.45 6.75
C PRO A 54 -4.79 -11.14 5.42
N PHE A 55 -5.80 -11.75 4.80
CA PHE A 55 -5.64 -12.46 3.54
C PHE A 55 -5.29 -11.48 2.40
N LEU A 56 -6.08 -10.42 2.23
CA LEU A 56 -5.83 -9.38 1.24
C LEU A 56 -4.47 -8.68 1.46
N ALA A 57 -4.15 -8.34 2.71
CA ALA A 57 -2.85 -7.75 3.04
C ALA A 57 -1.70 -8.70 2.72
N GLY A 58 -1.83 -10.00 3.02
CA GLY A 58 -0.84 -11.01 2.71
C GLY A 58 -0.67 -11.27 1.21
N GLU A 59 -1.75 -11.33 0.44
CA GLU A 59 -1.68 -11.43 -1.02
C GLU A 59 -1.00 -10.22 -1.64
N ALA A 60 -1.34 -9.02 -1.18
CA ALA A 60 -0.75 -7.80 -1.69
C ALA A 60 0.74 -7.68 -1.31
N ALA A 61 1.11 -8.13 -0.12
CA ALA A 61 2.50 -8.23 0.31
C ALA A 61 3.30 -9.22 -0.55
N TYR A 62 2.76 -10.43 -0.74
CA TYR A 62 3.35 -11.48 -1.57
C TYR A 62 3.67 -10.95 -2.98
N GLU A 63 2.69 -10.33 -3.62
CA GLU A 63 2.83 -9.80 -4.98
C GLU A 63 3.79 -8.62 -5.06
N THR A 64 3.79 -7.74 -4.06
CA THR A 64 4.71 -6.60 -4.01
C THR A 64 6.16 -7.06 -3.83
N VAL A 65 6.40 -8.04 -2.95
CA VAL A 65 7.73 -8.63 -2.71
C VAL A 65 8.26 -9.29 -3.99
N LEU A 66 7.45 -10.11 -4.67
CA LEU A 66 7.85 -10.71 -5.95
C LEU A 66 8.23 -9.65 -6.99
N GLY A 67 7.42 -8.60 -7.15
CA GLY A 67 7.71 -7.52 -8.09
C GLY A 67 8.99 -6.77 -7.76
N MET A 68 9.17 -6.36 -6.50
CA MET A 68 10.38 -5.67 -6.03
C MET A 68 11.63 -6.53 -6.27
N GLN A 69 11.63 -7.78 -5.80
CA GLN A 69 12.82 -8.62 -5.90
C GLN A 69 13.12 -9.07 -7.34
N GLN A 70 12.11 -9.21 -8.20
CA GLN A 70 12.31 -9.40 -9.64
C GLN A 70 13.04 -8.22 -10.29
N ALA A 71 12.87 -7.00 -9.76
CA ALA A 71 13.60 -5.82 -10.24
C ALA A 71 15.08 -5.80 -9.83
N GLY A 72 15.51 -6.69 -8.92
CA GLY A 72 16.87 -6.73 -8.37
C GLY A 72 17.06 -5.88 -7.10
N ILE A 73 15.99 -5.50 -6.40
CA ILE A 73 16.07 -4.83 -5.09
C ILE A 73 15.66 -5.78 -3.96
N THR A 74 16.33 -5.73 -2.81
CA THR A 74 15.87 -6.45 -1.62
C THR A 74 14.62 -5.78 -1.04
N ALA A 75 13.52 -6.51 -0.91
CA ALA A 75 12.31 -6.00 -0.26
C ALA A 75 12.39 -6.17 1.27
N CYS A 76 11.75 -5.25 2.00
CA CYS A 76 11.72 -5.26 3.46
C CYS A 76 10.30 -5.25 4.01
N ALA A 77 9.86 -6.39 4.54
CA ALA A 77 8.56 -6.54 5.17
C ALA A 77 8.52 -5.79 6.51
N LYS A 78 7.59 -4.84 6.69
CA LYS A 78 7.51 -3.99 7.90
C LYS A 78 6.09 -3.64 8.36
N HIS A 79 5.84 -3.19 9.59
CA HIS A 79 6.76 -3.18 10.73
C HIS A 79 6.42 -4.37 11.61
N PHE A 80 7.38 -5.22 11.94
CA PHE A 80 7.18 -6.49 12.63
C PHE A 80 7.37 -6.33 14.14
N MET A 81 6.33 -6.27 14.98
CA MET A 81 4.92 -6.33 14.65
C MET A 81 4.06 -5.53 15.65
N PHE A 82 2.79 -5.35 15.31
CA PHE A 82 1.78 -4.67 16.14
C PHE A 82 1.99 -3.15 16.35
N ASN A 83 2.70 -2.46 15.45
CA ASN A 83 2.79 -0.99 15.48
C ASN A 83 1.52 -0.35 14.89
N GLU A 84 0.39 -0.57 15.55
CA GLU A 84 -0.95 -0.24 15.03
C GLU A 84 -1.41 1.20 15.33
N GLN A 85 -0.56 2.00 15.98
CA GLN A 85 -0.81 3.42 16.29
C GLN A 85 0.50 4.17 16.42
N GLU A 86 0.49 5.45 16.09
CA GLU A 86 1.66 6.33 16.22
C GLU A 86 1.82 6.85 17.65
N HIS A 87 0.70 7.10 18.34
CA HIS A 87 0.74 7.64 19.69
C HIS A 87 1.51 6.70 20.63
N LYS A 88 2.62 7.21 21.18
CA LYS A 88 3.53 6.46 22.07
C LYS A 88 4.16 5.22 21.43
N ARG A 89 4.37 5.19 20.12
CA ARG A 89 4.95 4.03 19.42
C ARG A 89 6.26 3.52 20.04
N THR A 90 7.08 4.40 20.63
CA THR A 90 8.36 4.04 21.28
C THR A 90 8.24 3.67 22.77
N THR A 91 7.06 3.78 23.38
CA THR A 91 6.87 3.56 24.84
C THR A 91 5.66 2.68 25.17
N THR A 92 4.81 2.37 24.19
CA THR A 92 3.64 1.52 24.36
C THR A 92 3.98 0.04 24.23
N SER A 93 3.14 -0.82 24.80
CA SER A 93 3.20 -2.27 24.62
C SER A 93 1.89 -2.79 24.04
N SER A 94 2.00 -3.54 22.95
CA SER A 94 0.89 -4.28 22.34
C SER A 94 0.77 -5.65 23.00
N PHE A 95 -0.38 -5.93 23.61
CA PHE A 95 -0.70 -7.23 24.21
C PHE A 95 -1.67 -8.00 23.33
N VAL A 96 -1.19 -9.10 22.74
CA VAL A 96 -1.95 -9.89 21.76
C VAL A 96 -1.77 -11.37 22.08
N ASP A 97 -2.87 -12.12 22.06
CA ASP A 97 -2.82 -13.57 22.27
C ASP A 97 -2.25 -14.29 21.05
N SER A 98 -1.81 -15.54 21.26
CA SER A 98 -1.18 -16.33 20.20
C SER A 98 -2.11 -16.57 19.01
N ARG A 99 -3.41 -16.85 19.23
CA ARG A 99 -4.33 -17.12 18.12
C ARG A 99 -4.50 -15.88 17.25
N THR A 100 -4.75 -14.74 17.87
CA THR A 100 -4.87 -13.46 17.15
C THR A 100 -3.57 -13.09 16.44
N THR A 101 -2.41 -13.39 17.04
CA THR A 101 -1.11 -13.20 16.40
C THR A 101 -1.02 -13.97 15.09
N HIS A 102 -1.33 -15.26 15.09
CA HIS A 102 -1.20 -16.13 13.90
C HIS A 102 -2.28 -15.88 12.84
N GLU A 103 -3.54 -15.72 13.27
CA GLU A 103 -4.67 -15.62 12.34
C GLU A 103 -4.78 -14.23 11.69
N ILE A 104 -4.32 -13.17 12.37
CA ILE A 104 -4.53 -11.79 11.94
C ILE A 104 -3.22 -11.09 11.58
N TYR A 105 -2.34 -10.86 12.55
CA TYR A 105 -1.22 -9.91 12.37
C TYR A 105 0.02 -10.53 11.73
N ALA A 106 0.28 -11.81 11.95
CA ALA A 106 1.44 -12.50 11.41
C ALA A 106 1.20 -13.03 9.98
N HIS A 107 -0.07 -13.22 9.57
CA HIS A 107 -0.39 -13.79 8.26
C HIS A 107 0.25 -13.04 7.08
N PRO A 108 0.25 -11.68 7.02
CA PRO A 108 0.91 -10.98 5.91
C PRO A 108 2.44 -11.18 5.89
N PHE A 109 3.07 -11.35 7.05
CA PHE A 109 4.50 -11.64 7.15
C PHE A 109 4.81 -13.08 6.71
N LEU A 110 3.97 -14.05 7.07
CA LEU A 110 4.06 -15.42 6.53
C LEU A 110 4.03 -15.41 5.00
N ARG A 111 3.11 -14.64 4.41
CA ARG A 111 3.03 -14.50 2.95
C ARG A 111 4.27 -13.83 2.36
N SER A 112 4.85 -12.84 3.04
CA SER A 112 6.11 -12.23 2.61
C SER A 112 7.27 -13.23 2.64
N VAL A 113 7.35 -14.08 3.67
CA VAL A 113 8.35 -15.16 3.76
C VAL A 113 8.17 -16.17 2.64
N MET A 114 6.93 -16.58 2.34
CA MET A 114 6.61 -17.46 1.21
C MET A 114 6.98 -16.86 -0.15
N ALA A 115 6.96 -15.52 -0.29
CA ALA A 115 7.42 -14.81 -1.48
C ALA A 115 8.96 -14.69 -1.54
N GLY A 116 9.67 -15.15 -0.51
CA GLY A 116 11.13 -15.08 -0.41
C GLY A 116 11.65 -13.69 -0.05
N VAL A 117 10.91 -12.90 0.75
CA VAL A 117 11.37 -11.57 1.19
C VAL A 117 12.78 -11.63 1.80
N GLY A 118 13.66 -10.71 1.40
CA GLY A 118 15.07 -10.73 1.81
C GLY A 118 15.35 -10.05 3.16
N SER A 119 14.47 -9.16 3.62
CA SER A 119 14.60 -8.57 4.96
C SER A 119 13.26 -8.32 5.65
N VAL A 120 13.28 -8.23 6.98
CA VAL A 120 12.14 -7.83 7.81
C VAL A 120 12.59 -6.73 8.77
N MET A 121 11.74 -5.74 9.02
CA MET A 121 12.04 -4.63 9.94
C MET A 121 11.20 -4.77 11.21
N CYS A 122 11.84 -4.83 12.40
CA CYS A 122 11.10 -4.84 13.66
C CYS A 122 10.51 -3.46 13.96
N SER A 123 9.43 -3.41 14.71
CA SER A 123 8.75 -2.18 15.08
C SER A 123 9.33 -1.46 16.31
N TYR A 124 8.85 -0.25 16.56
CA TYR A 124 9.17 0.54 17.75
C TYR A 124 8.56 0.03 19.05
N ASN A 125 7.33 -0.48 19.00
CA ASN A 125 6.56 -0.80 20.20
C ASN A 125 7.11 -2.02 20.93
N ALA A 126 6.79 -2.12 22.22
CA ALA A 126 6.90 -3.38 22.93
C ALA A 126 5.77 -4.34 22.56
N ILE A 127 6.05 -5.63 22.70
CA ILE A 127 5.13 -6.74 22.51
C ILE A 127 5.18 -7.57 23.78
N ASN A 128 4.06 -7.63 24.51
CA ASN A 128 4.01 -8.25 25.84
C ASN A 128 5.16 -7.77 26.75
N SER A 129 5.39 -6.44 26.78
CA SER A 129 6.40 -5.74 27.58
C SER A 129 7.88 -5.93 27.18
N THR A 130 8.16 -6.59 26.05
CA THR A 130 9.51 -6.68 25.48
C THR A 130 9.55 -5.98 24.12
N TYR A 131 10.49 -5.06 23.90
CA TYR A 131 10.61 -4.32 22.64
C TYR A 131 10.73 -5.24 21.44
N ALA A 132 10.05 -4.89 20.33
CA ALA A 132 9.91 -5.79 19.19
C ALA A 132 11.26 -6.21 18.59
N CYS A 133 12.26 -5.32 18.56
CA CYS A 133 13.61 -5.63 18.08
C CYS A 133 14.44 -6.55 19.01
N GLU A 134 13.92 -6.90 20.18
CA GLU A 134 14.55 -7.82 21.14
C GLU A 134 13.61 -8.98 21.50
N ASN A 135 12.50 -9.12 20.77
CA ASN A 135 11.42 -10.03 21.14
C ASN A 135 11.62 -11.43 20.52
N SER A 136 12.40 -12.27 21.21
CA SER A 136 12.68 -13.66 20.80
C SER A 136 11.44 -14.49 20.45
N PRO A 137 10.30 -14.42 21.17
CA PRO A 137 9.08 -15.14 20.78
C PRO A 137 8.55 -14.76 19.38
N THR A 138 8.62 -13.50 18.99
CA THR A 138 8.14 -13.07 17.67
C THR A 138 9.21 -13.25 16.58
N ILE A 139 10.47 -12.92 16.85
CA ILE A 139 11.54 -13.02 15.84
C ILE A 139 12.05 -14.45 15.72
N ASN A 140 12.58 -15.03 16.79
CA ASN A 140 13.23 -16.34 16.73
C ASN A 140 12.21 -17.47 16.60
N ALA A 141 11.19 -17.50 17.45
CA ALA A 141 10.23 -18.61 17.46
C ALA A 141 9.25 -18.54 16.29
N LEU A 142 8.57 -17.40 16.10
CA LEU A 142 7.57 -17.27 15.03
C LEU A 142 8.21 -17.03 13.64
N LEU A 143 8.96 -15.95 13.46
CA LEU A 143 9.45 -15.57 12.12
C LEU A 143 10.56 -16.51 11.59
N LYS A 144 11.64 -16.71 12.36
CA LYS A 144 12.80 -17.50 11.93
C LYS A 144 12.53 -19.00 11.99
N SER A 145 11.95 -19.50 13.08
CA SER A 145 11.75 -20.95 13.27
C SER A 145 10.46 -21.47 12.63
N GLU A 146 9.30 -20.94 13.00
CA GLU A 146 8.00 -21.45 12.51
C GLU A 146 7.79 -21.13 11.03
N TYR A 147 8.04 -19.89 10.61
CA TYR A 147 7.84 -19.49 9.20
C TYR A 147 9.07 -19.76 8.33
N GLY A 148 10.23 -20.07 8.94
CA GLY A 148 11.44 -20.45 8.21
C GLY A 148 12.09 -19.28 7.46
N PHE A 149 11.94 -18.05 7.95
CA PHE A 149 12.57 -16.86 7.35
C PHE A 149 14.10 -17.01 7.29
N ARG A 150 14.68 -16.76 6.11
CA ARG A 150 16.12 -16.93 5.81
C ARG A 150 16.85 -15.63 5.50
N GLY A 151 16.13 -14.51 5.44
CA GLY A 151 16.74 -13.19 5.29
C GLY A 151 17.25 -12.67 6.63
N TYR A 152 17.48 -11.37 6.70
CA TYR A 152 17.96 -10.71 7.92
C TYR A 152 16.91 -9.77 8.52
N MET A 153 16.96 -9.64 9.84
CA MET A 153 16.12 -8.75 10.63
C MET A 153 16.83 -7.41 10.86
N MET A 154 16.24 -6.30 10.43
CA MET A 154 16.73 -4.96 10.72
C MET A 154 15.85 -4.23 11.73
N SER A 155 16.41 -3.23 12.43
CA SER A 155 15.60 -2.35 13.27
C SER A 155 14.87 -1.30 12.44
N ASP A 156 13.71 -0.85 12.90
CA ASP A 156 13.28 0.52 12.60
C ASP A 156 14.35 1.49 13.16
N TRP A 157 14.34 2.74 12.70
CA TRP A 157 15.39 3.69 13.03
C TRP A 157 15.39 4.03 14.52
N GLN A 158 16.48 3.73 15.22
CA GLN A 158 16.60 3.90 16.68
C GLN A 158 15.70 2.93 17.50
N ALA A 159 15.20 1.85 16.89
CA ALA A 159 14.45 0.82 17.60
C ALA A 159 15.34 -0.27 18.26
N THR A 160 16.65 -0.24 18.02
CA THR A 160 17.63 -1.02 18.80
C THR A 160 17.81 -0.37 20.18
N LEU A 161 17.66 -1.13 21.27
CA LEU A 161 17.68 -0.57 22.64
C LEU A 161 18.70 -1.23 23.57
N SER A 162 19.37 -2.29 23.11
CA SER A 162 20.49 -2.93 23.80
C SER A 162 21.36 -3.72 22.83
N THR A 163 22.58 -4.08 23.23
CA THR A 163 23.43 -5.00 22.46
C THR A 163 22.95 -6.44 22.61
N PHE A 164 22.96 -6.94 23.85
CA PHE A 164 22.72 -8.36 24.13
C PHE A 164 21.27 -8.76 23.86
N GLY A 165 20.29 -8.00 24.36
CA GLY A 165 18.87 -8.30 24.20
C GLY A 165 18.44 -8.28 22.72
N SER A 166 18.95 -7.32 21.94
CA SER A 166 18.69 -7.29 20.49
C SER A 166 19.29 -8.49 19.76
N VAL A 167 20.55 -8.86 20.04
CA VAL A 167 21.20 -10.00 19.38
C VAL A 167 20.56 -11.34 19.77
N GLU A 168 20.31 -11.56 21.05
CA GLU A 168 19.61 -12.74 21.59
C GLU A 168 18.16 -12.80 21.09
N GLY A 169 17.51 -11.63 21.02
CA GLY A 169 16.18 -11.45 20.46
C GLY A 169 16.07 -11.75 18.96
N GLY A 170 17.19 -11.86 18.25
CA GLY A 170 17.24 -12.26 16.84
C GLY A 170 17.46 -11.13 15.85
N LEU A 171 17.79 -9.90 16.30
CA LEU A 171 18.14 -8.78 15.43
C LEU A 171 19.47 -9.02 14.72
N ASP A 172 19.54 -8.72 13.41
CA ASP A 172 20.74 -8.95 12.59
C ASP A 172 21.39 -7.65 12.12
N MET A 173 20.63 -6.55 12.05
CA MET A 173 21.10 -5.25 11.56
C MET A 173 20.50 -4.11 12.39
N THR A 174 21.35 -3.26 12.95
CA THR A 174 20.91 -2.00 13.58
C THR A 174 20.83 -0.88 12.55
N MET A 175 19.78 -0.06 12.63
CA MET A 175 19.55 1.11 11.79
C MET A 175 19.16 2.32 12.65
N PRO A 176 19.68 3.52 12.34
CA PRO A 176 20.72 3.79 11.34
C PRO A 176 22.14 3.38 11.81
N GLY A 177 22.26 2.85 13.03
CA GLY A 177 23.47 2.30 13.61
C GLY A 177 23.88 2.98 14.92
N ASP A 178 23.58 4.27 15.05
CA ASP A 178 23.79 5.01 16.29
C ASP A 178 22.66 4.77 17.31
N ILE A 179 22.96 5.01 18.60
CA ILE A 179 21.98 4.91 19.70
C ILE A 179 20.94 6.02 19.57
N THR A 180 21.41 7.24 19.32
CA THR A 180 20.57 8.35 18.91
C THR A 180 21.20 9.01 17.68
N PHE A 181 20.40 9.65 16.82
CA PHE A 181 20.91 10.26 15.60
C PHE A 181 22.13 11.14 15.87
N ASP A 182 23.20 10.85 15.14
CA ASP A 182 24.50 11.51 15.19
C ASP A 182 25.22 11.43 16.55
N SER A 183 24.89 10.46 17.42
CA SER A 183 25.56 10.33 18.73
C SER A 183 27.01 9.86 18.63
N GLY A 184 27.37 9.16 17.55
CA GLY A 184 28.67 8.50 17.39
C GLY A 184 28.84 7.21 18.19
N ASP A 185 27.89 6.90 19.09
CA ASP A 185 27.84 5.66 19.88
C ASP A 185 26.82 4.69 19.27
N SER A 186 27.06 3.39 19.39
CA SER A 186 26.25 2.33 18.77
C SER A 186 25.99 1.18 19.75
N TYR A 187 24.79 0.61 19.76
CA TYR A 187 24.54 -0.65 20.48
C TYR A 187 25.29 -1.82 19.83
N PHE A 188 25.51 -1.81 18.52
CA PHE A 188 26.36 -2.78 17.84
C PHE A 188 27.78 -2.19 17.66
N GLY A 189 28.48 -2.46 16.56
CA GLY A 189 29.81 -1.90 16.30
C GLY A 189 30.83 -2.33 17.36
N GLY A 190 31.44 -1.35 18.03
CA GLY A 190 32.43 -1.59 19.10
C GLY A 190 31.89 -2.43 20.26
N ASN A 191 30.65 -2.15 20.68
CA ASN A 191 30.00 -2.89 21.77
C ASN A 191 29.81 -4.36 21.37
N LEU A 192 29.20 -4.64 20.22
CA LEU A 192 29.03 -6.03 19.74
C LEU A 192 30.37 -6.77 19.62
N THR A 193 31.41 -6.09 19.15
CA THR A 193 32.78 -6.66 19.07
C THR A 193 33.29 -7.10 20.45
N GLU A 194 33.02 -6.31 21.50
CA GLU A 194 33.43 -6.64 22.87
C GLU A 194 32.65 -7.85 23.42
N TYR A 195 31.34 -7.92 23.18
CA TYR A 195 30.51 -9.07 23.58
C TYR A 195 30.94 -10.38 22.90
N VAL A 196 31.43 -10.32 21.66
CA VAL A 196 32.00 -11.51 21.00
C VAL A 196 33.35 -11.87 21.62
N ARG A 197 34.25 -10.89 21.79
CA ARG A 197 35.59 -11.10 22.37
C ARG A 197 35.56 -11.64 23.80
N ASN A 198 34.58 -11.23 24.59
CA ASN A 198 34.43 -11.70 25.97
C ASN A 198 33.64 -13.02 26.08
N GLY A 199 33.16 -13.58 24.96
CA GLY A 199 32.45 -14.86 24.89
C GLY A 199 30.97 -14.81 25.30
N THR A 200 30.40 -13.63 25.55
CA THR A 200 28.98 -13.48 25.90
C THR A 200 28.07 -13.74 24.69
N ILE A 201 28.48 -13.29 23.50
CA ILE A 201 27.81 -13.57 22.23
C ILE A 201 28.70 -14.54 21.44
N PRO A 202 28.21 -15.75 21.09
CA PRO A 202 28.95 -16.68 20.25
C PRO A 202 29.27 -16.08 18.87
N GLU A 203 30.47 -16.34 18.35
CA GLU A 203 30.90 -15.88 17.01
C GLU A 203 29.94 -16.38 15.91
N GLU A 204 29.44 -17.62 16.05
CA GLU A 204 28.43 -18.20 15.14
C GLU A 204 27.16 -17.36 15.02
N ARG A 205 26.78 -16.61 16.07
CA ARG A 205 25.59 -15.76 16.03
C ARG A 205 25.83 -14.54 15.16
N VAL A 206 27.05 -14.00 15.12
CA VAL A 206 27.41 -12.88 14.24
C VAL A 206 27.63 -13.37 12.80
N ASP A 207 28.19 -14.56 12.62
CA ASP A 207 28.30 -15.20 11.30
C ASP A 207 26.91 -15.42 10.67
N ASP A 208 25.92 -15.84 11.47
CA ASP A 208 24.52 -15.96 11.05
C ASP A 208 23.92 -14.61 10.58
N MET A 209 24.23 -13.50 11.28
CA MET A 209 23.81 -12.17 10.84
C MET A 209 24.41 -11.79 9.47
N GLY A 210 25.67 -12.16 9.24
CA GLY A 210 26.38 -11.89 7.98
C GLY A 210 25.94 -12.78 6.82
N GLY A 211 25.51 -14.02 7.11
CA GLY A 211 25.12 -15.02 6.12
C GLY A 211 23.82 -14.69 5.35
N GLY A 212 22.93 -13.89 5.94
CA GLY A 212 21.63 -13.52 5.35
C GLY A 212 21.69 -12.43 4.25
N GLY A 213 22.87 -11.89 3.92
CA GLY A 213 23.00 -10.63 3.16
C GLY A 213 23.89 -10.65 1.91
N THR A 214 24.20 -11.81 1.31
CA THR A 214 25.15 -11.87 0.18
C THR A 214 24.53 -11.46 -1.16
N GLY A 215 24.48 -10.15 -1.41
CA GLY A 215 24.33 -9.61 -2.76
C GLY A 215 23.65 -8.24 -2.81
N SER A 216 24.41 -7.15 -2.66
CA SER A 216 23.94 -5.86 -3.15
C SER A 216 25.09 -4.92 -3.53
N PRO A 217 25.08 -4.30 -4.74
CA PRO A 217 26.14 -3.41 -5.20
C PRO A 217 26.00 -2.01 -4.60
N THR A 218 27.11 -1.45 -4.11
CA THR A 218 27.17 -0.13 -3.48
C THR A 218 26.87 1.01 -4.45
N SER A 219 25.87 1.84 -4.15
CA SER A 219 25.70 3.15 -4.79
C SER A 219 24.98 4.13 -3.88
N SER A 220 25.36 5.41 -3.99
CA SER A 220 24.98 6.48 -3.06
C SER A 220 23.69 7.19 -3.49
N PRO A 221 22.79 7.56 -2.55
CA PRO A 221 21.49 8.16 -2.87
C PRO A 221 21.54 9.70 -3.04
N PRO A 222 20.78 10.27 -4.00
CA PRO A 222 20.50 11.71 -4.09
C PRO A 222 19.15 12.12 -3.47
N THR A 223 19.01 13.43 -3.17
CA THR A 223 17.96 14.07 -2.36
C THR A 223 16.63 14.35 -3.08
N LYS A 224 15.54 14.47 -2.30
CA LYS A 224 14.13 14.63 -2.73
C LYS A 224 13.69 16.10 -2.75
N PRO A 225 12.91 16.57 -3.74
CA PRO A 225 12.25 17.87 -3.69
C PRO A 225 10.86 17.81 -3.04
N SER A 226 10.48 18.92 -2.41
CA SER A 226 9.21 19.17 -1.69
C SER A 226 8.21 19.90 -2.59
N ASN A 227 6.95 19.44 -2.60
CA ASN A 227 5.82 20.16 -3.19
C ASN A 227 4.72 20.32 -2.13
N THR A 228 4.36 21.56 -1.82
CA THR A 228 3.22 21.92 -0.97
C THR A 228 2.05 22.38 -1.85
N MET A 229 0.89 21.75 -1.67
CA MET A 229 -0.38 22.21 -2.24
C MET A 229 -1.06 23.18 -1.27
N PRO A 230 -1.69 24.28 -1.73
CA PRO A 230 -2.38 25.21 -0.84
C PRO A 230 -3.81 24.76 -0.55
N SER A 231 -4.20 24.67 0.73
CA SER A 231 -5.59 24.54 1.17
C SER A 231 -6.15 25.92 1.58
N SER A 232 -7.35 26.29 1.12
CA SER A 232 -8.12 27.36 1.78
C SER A 232 -9.64 27.28 1.51
N THR A 233 -10.39 26.94 2.56
CA THR A 233 -11.87 26.88 2.63
C THR A 233 -12.41 27.96 3.57
N ALA A 234 -12.18 29.24 3.23
CA ALA A 234 -12.75 30.36 3.96
C ALA A 234 -14.28 30.50 3.72
N PRO A 235 -15.07 30.97 4.71
CA PRO A 235 -16.54 31.11 4.59
C PRO A 235 -17.02 31.98 3.42
N SER A 236 -16.29 33.05 3.08
CA SER A 236 -16.58 33.90 1.92
C SER A 236 -16.46 33.14 0.59
N ARG A 237 -15.63 32.09 0.56
CA ARG A 237 -15.42 31.23 -0.60
C ARG A 237 -16.58 30.26 -0.80
N LEU A 238 -17.22 29.77 0.27
CA LEU A 238 -18.37 28.87 0.18
C LEU A 238 -19.57 29.53 -0.52
N THR A 239 -19.86 30.79 -0.21
CA THR A 239 -20.91 31.57 -0.90
C THR A 239 -20.59 31.78 -2.38
N SER A 240 -19.32 32.08 -2.69
CA SER A 240 -18.84 32.21 -4.07
C SER A 240 -18.96 30.89 -4.84
N LEU A 241 -18.49 29.78 -4.27
CA LEU A 241 -18.59 28.45 -4.87
C LEU A 241 -20.05 28.04 -5.11
N ARG A 242 -20.94 28.33 -4.16
CA ARG A 242 -22.40 28.10 -4.29
C ARG A 242 -22.99 28.84 -5.49
N SER A 243 -22.69 30.13 -5.62
CA SER A 243 -23.17 30.94 -6.76
C SER A 243 -22.59 30.52 -8.12
N GLN A 244 -21.38 29.96 -8.13
CA GLN A 244 -20.76 29.41 -9.34
C GLN A 244 -21.39 28.06 -9.73
N ALA A 245 -21.62 27.18 -8.76
CA ALA A 245 -22.21 25.86 -8.97
C ALA A 245 -23.70 25.93 -9.39
N ALA A 246 -24.47 26.90 -8.89
CA ALA A 246 -25.89 27.07 -9.21
C ALA A 246 -26.19 27.33 -10.71
N ARG A 247 -25.17 27.55 -11.55
CA ARG A 247 -25.30 27.79 -13.00
C ARG A 247 -24.64 26.69 -13.84
N LYS A 248 -24.42 25.52 -13.27
CA LYS A 248 -23.73 24.40 -13.92
C LYS A 248 -24.59 23.15 -13.89
N ASP A 249 -24.46 22.33 -14.92
CA ASP A 249 -25.22 21.09 -15.08
C ASP A 249 -24.73 19.96 -14.17
N ALA A 250 -23.49 20.07 -13.68
CA ALA A 250 -22.89 19.17 -12.70
C ALA A 250 -21.83 19.91 -11.85
N ALA A 251 -21.63 19.47 -10.62
CA ALA A 251 -20.55 19.94 -9.75
C ALA A 251 -19.74 18.76 -9.20
N LEU A 252 -18.42 18.81 -9.36
CA LEU A 252 -17.49 17.85 -8.77
C LEU A 252 -16.92 18.45 -7.48
N VAL A 253 -17.10 17.75 -6.37
CA VAL A 253 -16.70 18.22 -5.04
C VAL A 253 -15.61 17.31 -4.48
N PHE A 254 -14.43 17.88 -4.25
CA PHE A 254 -13.28 17.16 -3.70
C PHE A 254 -13.13 17.45 -2.21
N ILE A 255 -12.99 16.40 -1.41
CA ILE A 255 -12.74 16.45 0.04
C ILE A 255 -11.67 15.43 0.40
N ASN A 256 -10.84 15.71 1.41
CA ASN A 256 -9.81 14.78 1.86
C ASN A 256 -9.74 14.68 3.38
N SER A 257 -8.97 13.71 3.86
CA SER A 257 -8.53 13.58 5.25
C SER A 257 -7.12 12.97 5.22
N ASP A 258 -6.22 13.50 6.04
CA ASP A 258 -4.80 13.14 6.00
C ASP A 258 -4.31 12.57 7.34
N SER A 259 -3.18 11.85 7.31
CA SER A 259 -2.52 11.25 8.48
C SER A 259 -1.07 10.89 8.14
N GLY A 260 -0.23 10.62 9.15
CA GLY A 260 1.18 10.31 8.89
C GLY A 260 1.92 9.66 10.04
N GLU A 261 3.25 9.76 10.01
CA GLU A 261 4.13 9.37 11.12
C GLU A 261 4.11 10.41 12.25
N ASP A 262 4.35 9.96 13.47
CA ASP A 262 4.25 10.78 14.71
C ASP A 262 5.11 12.05 14.74
N TYR A 263 6.26 12.07 14.05
CA TYR A 263 7.18 13.21 14.06
C TYR A 263 6.65 14.41 13.25
N ILE A 264 5.53 14.26 12.53
CA ILE A 264 4.83 15.35 11.87
C ILE A 264 3.51 15.61 12.61
N ASN A 265 3.35 16.84 13.08
CA ASN A 265 2.08 17.33 13.59
C ASN A 265 1.42 18.24 12.55
N PHE A 266 0.25 17.83 12.04
CA PHE A 266 -0.56 18.65 11.15
C PHE A 266 -1.95 18.89 11.75
N ASP A 267 -2.30 20.18 11.91
CA ASP A 267 -3.58 20.61 12.50
C ASP A 267 -3.88 19.94 13.85
N GLY A 268 -2.83 19.70 14.63
CA GLY A 268 -2.90 19.02 15.92
C GLY A 268 -2.95 17.49 15.84
N ASN A 269 -2.90 16.86 14.67
CA ASN A 269 -2.83 15.40 14.52
C ASN A 269 -1.35 14.98 14.55
N GLU A 270 -0.94 14.26 15.61
CA GLU A 270 0.43 13.76 15.82
C GLU A 270 0.54 12.36 15.22
N GLY A 271 0.68 12.29 13.89
CA GLY A 271 0.57 11.06 13.12
C GLY A 271 -0.86 10.50 13.05
N ASP A 272 -1.38 10.00 14.18
CA ASP A 272 -2.74 9.48 14.30
C ASP A 272 -3.80 10.59 14.15
N ARG A 273 -4.90 10.28 13.47
CA ARG A 273 -6.02 11.23 13.32
C ARG A 273 -6.82 11.33 14.60
N LYS A 274 -7.12 12.56 15.01
CA LYS A 274 -8.02 12.85 16.15
C LYS A 274 -9.47 12.46 15.89
N ASN A 275 -9.89 12.42 14.63
CA ASN A 275 -11.24 12.03 14.23
C ASN A 275 -11.23 11.42 12.81
N LEU A 276 -12.41 10.96 12.35
CA LEU A 276 -12.60 10.37 11.02
C LEU A 276 -13.38 11.29 10.07
N THR A 277 -13.43 12.60 10.35
CA THR A 277 -14.18 13.54 9.51
C THR A 277 -13.29 14.09 8.39
N ALA A 278 -13.92 14.54 7.30
CA ALA A 278 -13.21 15.28 6.26
C ALA A 278 -12.57 16.55 6.85
N TRP A 279 -11.35 16.85 6.42
CA TRP A 279 -10.60 18.01 6.90
C TRP A 279 -11.05 19.29 6.22
N HIS A 280 -10.61 20.44 6.76
CA HIS A 280 -10.82 21.77 6.16
C HIS A 280 -12.28 22.08 5.79
N ASN A 281 -13.22 21.76 6.68
CA ASN A 281 -14.66 21.95 6.48
C ASN A 281 -15.27 21.17 5.31
N GLY A 282 -14.67 20.04 4.90
CA GLY A 282 -15.19 19.20 3.81
C GLY A 282 -16.65 18.78 4.02
N HIS A 283 -17.05 18.52 5.28
CA HIS A 283 -18.44 18.24 5.66
C HIS A 283 -19.40 19.39 5.26
N THR A 284 -19.05 20.63 5.59
CA THR A 284 -19.84 21.82 5.26
C THR A 284 -19.84 22.10 3.76
N LEU A 285 -18.72 21.85 3.07
CA LEU A 285 -18.63 21.99 1.62
C LEU A 285 -19.60 21.05 0.90
N VAL A 286 -19.60 19.77 1.29
CA VAL A 286 -20.54 18.76 0.78
C VAL A 286 -21.98 19.19 1.02
N GLN A 287 -22.34 19.56 2.26
CA GLN A 287 -23.69 20.02 2.59
C GLN A 287 -24.11 21.23 1.74
N THR A 288 -23.24 22.23 1.61
CA THR A 288 -23.52 23.44 0.84
C THR A 288 -23.82 23.14 -0.63
N MET A 289 -23.10 22.18 -1.21
CA MET A 289 -23.31 21.77 -2.59
C MET A 289 -24.60 20.96 -2.75
N THR A 290 -24.85 19.96 -1.89
CA THR A 290 -26.07 19.13 -1.97
C THR A 290 -27.38 19.90 -1.89
N MET A 291 -27.39 21.06 -1.23
CA MET A 291 -28.55 21.94 -1.15
C MET A 291 -28.87 22.70 -2.45
N LEU A 292 -28.07 22.52 -3.53
CA LEU A 292 -28.23 23.22 -4.82
C LEU A 292 -28.81 22.37 -5.95
N GLY A 293 -28.88 21.03 -5.83
CA GLY A 293 -29.38 20.14 -6.89
C GLY A 293 -28.53 18.89 -7.10
N ASP A 294 -28.76 18.20 -8.22
CA ASP A 294 -28.16 16.90 -8.59
C ASP A 294 -26.63 16.97 -8.64
N ILE A 295 -25.96 16.30 -7.69
CA ILE A 295 -24.50 16.25 -7.58
C ILE A 295 -24.02 14.81 -7.62
N THR A 296 -23.00 14.59 -8.44
CA THR A 296 -22.18 13.38 -8.44
C THR A 296 -20.98 13.62 -7.50
N PHE A 297 -20.80 12.73 -6.53
CA PHE A 297 -19.70 12.81 -5.57
C PHE A 297 -18.48 12.04 -6.06
N ASP A 298 -17.29 12.58 -5.81
CA ASP A 298 -16.04 11.83 -5.88
C ASP A 298 -15.25 12.07 -4.59
N SER A 299 -15.16 11.06 -3.72
CA SER A 299 -14.33 11.11 -2.53
C SER A 299 -12.87 10.81 -2.92
N GLY A 300 -12.24 11.73 -3.63
CA GLY A 300 -10.80 11.68 -3.89
C GLY A 300 -10.03 11.84 -2.58
N ASP A 301 -9.27 10.81 -2.18
CA ASP A 301 -8.31 10.82 -1.06
C ASP A 301 -8.90 10.77 0.37
N SER A 302 -9.87 9.87 0.62
CA SER A 302 -10.26 9.47 1.98
C SER A 302 -9.90 8.01 2.25
N TYR A 303 -8.82 7.78 3.00
CA TYR A 303 -8.20 6.45 3.11
C TYR A 303 -8.91 5.48 4.07
N PHE A 304 -9.78 5.96 4.96
CA PHE A 304 -10.66 5.13 5.77
C PHE A 304 -11.99 5.83 5.96
N GLY A 305 -13.08 5.07 5.76
CA GLY A 305 -14.46 5.52 5.71
C GLY A 305 -14.78 6.62 6.71
N GLY A 306 -14.92 7.84 6.18
CA GLY A 306 -15.60 8.90 6.89
C GLY A 306 -17.09 8.59 7.01
N ASN A 307 -17.76 9.39 7.82
CA ASN A 307 -19.17 9.31 8.19
C ASN A 307 -20.15 9.62 7.02
N LEU A 308 -19.86 9.14 5.81
CA LEU A 308 -20.78 9.13 4.67
C LEU A 308 -22.06 8.35 5.01
N THR A 309 -21.94 7.35 5.90
CA THR A 309 -23.05 6.54 6.40
C THR A 309 -24.14 7.37 7.10
N GLU A 310 -23.80 8.48 7.76
CA GLU A 310 -24.80 9.35 8.41
C GLU A 310 -25.63 10.13 7.38
N TYR A 311 -25.05 10.53 6.24
CA TYR A 311 -25.80 11.20 5.18
C TYR A 311 -26.80 10.28 4.47
N VAL A 312 -26.44 9.00 4.30
CA VAL A 312 -27.34 7.97 3.77
C VAL A 312 -28.43 7.61 4.78
N ARG A 313 -28.10 7.54 6.08
CA ARG A 313 -29.06 7.19 7.14
C ARG A 313 -30.03 8.32 7.47
N ASN A 314 -29.61 9.59 7.38
CA ASN A 314 -30.44 10.74 7.74
C ASN A 314 -31.26 11.29 6.55
N GLY A 315 -31.33 10.55 5.43
CA GLY A 315 -32.19 10.86 4.29
C GLY A 315 -31.81 12.12 3.50
N THR A 316 -30.64 12.71 3.76
CA THR A 316 -30.16 13.91 3.07
C THR A 316 -29.65 13.58 1.66
N ILE A 317 -29.31 12.31 1.41
CA ILE A 317 -28.99 11.77 0.08
C ILE A 317 -29.97 10.59 -0.18
N PRO A 318 -30.77 10.60 -1.27
CA PRO A 318 -31.63 9.47 -1.61
C PRO A 318 -30.82 8.18 -1.78
N LYS A 319 -31.31 7.06 -1.24
CA LYS A 319 -30.63 5.76 -1.27
C LYS A 319 -30.30 5.28 -2.70
N GLU A 320 -31.10 5.69 -3.67
CA GLU A 320 -30.96 5.43 -5.10
C GLU A 320 -29.96 6.36 -5.83
N ARG A 321 -29.28 7.26 -5.11
CA ARG A 321 -28.21 8.13 -5.63
C ARG A 321 -26.84 7.83 -5.00
N VAL A 322 -26.74 6.69 -4.32
CA VAL A 322 -25.53 6.17 -3.67
C VAL A 322 -25.08 4.93 -4.41
N ASP A 323 -24.98 5.04 -5.73
CA ASP A 323 -24.23 4.07 -6.52
C ASP A 323 -22.84 4.69 -6.73
N ASP A 324 -21.82 3.97 -6.26
CA ASP A 324 -20.39 4.31 -6.30
C ASP A 324 -19.81 5.17 -5.15
N LEU A 325 -20.21 4.85 -3.91
CA LEU A 325 -19.36 5.17 -2.75
C LEU A 325 -18.29 4.07 -2.60
N GLY A 326 -17.03 4.47 -2.75
CA GLY A 326 -15.84 3.63 -2.60
C GLY A 326 -15.67 3.01 -1.21
N THR A 327 -16.45 1.98 -0.91
CA THR A 327 -15.91 0.76 -0.30
C THR A 327 -15.92 -0.26 -1.42
N GLY A 328 -14.74 -0.78 -1.81
CA GLY A 328 -14.61 -1.70 -2.93
C GLY A 328 -15.75 -2.72 -2.95
N TRP A 329 -16.38 -2.84 -4.12
CA TRP A 329 -17.48 -3.75 -4.43
C TRP A 329 -17.33 -5.10 -3.71
N GLY A 330 -17.96 -5.23 -2.54
CA GLY A 330 -18.05 -6.45 -1.77
C GLY A 330 -19.44 -7.03 -1.97
N TRP A 331 -19.55 -8.05 -2.81
CA TRP A 331 -20.74 -8.88 -2.89
C TRP A 331 -20.87 -9.69 -1.59
N GLY A 332 -21.66 -9.18 -0.65
CA GLY A 332 -22.10 -9.95 0.52
C GLY A 332 -23.19 -10.93 0.12
N MET A 333 -22.89 -12.22 0.11
CA MET A 333 -23.90 -13.27 0.06
C MET A 333 -24.71 -13.26 1.37
N GLY A 334 -25.95 -12.78 1.29
CA GLY A 334 -26.99 -13.05 2.27
C GLY A 334 -27.86 -14.20 1.76
N LEU A 335 -27.65 -15.41 2.28
CA LEU A 335 -28.59 -16.52 2.10
C LEU A 335 -29.84 -16.24 2.95
N GLY A 336 -31.00 -16.11 2.28
CA GLY A 336 -32.28 -16.02 2.95
C GLY A 336 -33.45 -15.67 2.04
N GLY A 337 -34.00 -16.69 1.36
CA GLY A 337 -35.44 -16.70 1.03
C GLY A 337 -35.84 -16.45 -0.43
N THR A 338 -36.35 -17.53 -1.03
CA THR A 338 -37.24 -17.64 -2.21
C THR A 338 -36.69 -17.29 -3.60
N LEU A 339 -36.48 -18.37 -4.36
CA LEU A 339 -36.30 -18.46 -5.80
C LEU A 339 -37.39 -17.69 -6.57
N ASP A 340 -36.97 -16.86 -7.53
CA ASP A 340 -37.75 -16.61 -8.74
C ASP A 340 -36.84 -16.58 -9.98
N LEU A 341 -37.21 -17.34 -11.01
CA LEU A 341 -36.37 -17.78 -12.13
C LEU A 341 -36.52 -16.88 -13.39
N ALA A 342 -36.73 -15.57 -13.22
CA ALA A 342 -37.17 -14.72 -14.33
C ALA A 342 -36.29 -13.48 -14.70
N SER A 343 -35.10 -13.29 -14.13
CA SER A 343 -34.32 -12.04 -14.37
C SER A 343 -32.97 -12.19 -15.06
N TRP A 344 -32.65 -13.36 -15.64
CA TRP A 344 -31.34 -13.61 -16.28
C TRP A 344 -31.20 -13.16 -17.75
N ALA A 345 -32.09 -12.30 -18.28
CA ALA A 345 -32.15 -12.01 -19.72
C ALA A 345 -32.01 -10.54 -20.16
N PHE A 346 -31.86 -9.55 -19.28
CA PHE A 346 -31.89 -8.13 -19.68
C PHE A 346 -30.58 -7.34 -19.57
N GLY A 347 -29.48 -7.97 -19.13
CA GLY A 347 -28.20 -7.29 -18.87
C GLY A 347 -27.16 -7.31 -20.01
N PHE A 348 -27.45 -7.87 -21.18
CA PHE A 348 -26.45 -8.08 -22.24
C PHE A 348 -26.65 -7.22 -23.50
N TRP A 349 -27.66 -6.33 -23.52
CA TRP A 349 -28.00 -5.55 -24.73
C TRP A 349 -27.72 -4.03 -24.64
N PHE A 350 -27.19 -3.53 -23.52
CA PHE A 350 -26.97 -2.08 -23.34
C PHE A 350 -25.52 -1.60 -23.57
N LEU A 351 -24.57 -2.50 -23.86
CA LEU A 351 -23.15 -2.14 -24.04
C LEU A 351 -22.68 -2.12 -25.52
N VAL A 352 -23.58 -2.18 -26.50
CA VAL A 352 -23.23 -2.15 -27.94
C VAL A 352 -23.66 -0.85 -28.63
N PHE A 353 -24.39 0.06 -27.97
CA PHE A 353 -25.00 1.22 -28.65
C PHE A 353 -24.30 2.58 -28.49
N VAL A 354 -23.07 2.65 -27.95
CA VAL A 354 -22.35 3.94 -27.78
C VAL A 354 -21.09 4.08 -28.67
N LEU A 355 -20.76 3.09 -29.51
CA LEU A 355 -19.67 3.22 -30.48
C LEU A 355 -20.11 2.80 -31.88
N GLY A 356 -20.77 3.72 -32.57
CA GLY A 356 -20.97 3.60 -34.01
C GLY A 356 -22.17 4.41 -34.46
N PHE A 357 -21.92 5.62 -34.96
CA PHE A 357 -22.64 6.24 -36.09
C PHE A 357 -22.13 7.67 -36.25
N PHE A 358 -21.17 7.89 -37.16
CA PHE A 358 -21.07 9.11 -37.97
C PHE A 358 -20.04 8.88 -39.08
N PHE A 359 -20.50 8.34 -40.21
CA PHE A 359 -19.80 8.45 -41.50
C PHE A 359 -20.83 8.34 -42.64
N LEU A 360 -21.11 9.47 -43.29
CA LEU A 360 -21.39 9.67 -44.72
C LEU A 360 -22.16 10.98 -44.95
N LEU A 361 -21.46 12.03 -45.38
CA LEU A 361 -21.85 12.84 -46.54
C LEU A 361 -20.65 13.69 -46.99
N GLU A 362 -20.29 13.57 -48.26
CA GLU A 362 -19.21 14.27 -48.96
C GLU A 362 -19.50 15.76 -49.17
N VAL A 363 -18.46 16.59 -49.29
CA VAL A 363 -18.12 17.45 -50.47
C VAL A 363 -16.95 18.39 -50.12
N GLU A 364 -15.79 18.03 -50.66
CA GLU A 364 -14.80 18.82 -51.42
C GLU A 364 -14.33 20.26 -51.08
N VAL A 365 -13.00 20.44 -51.22
CA VAL A 365 -12.16 21.63 -51.50
C VAL A 365 -11.62 22.48 -50.33
N GLY A 366 -10.28 22.52 -50.20
CA GLY A 366 -9.56 23.65 -49.59
C GLY A 366 -8.16 23.34 -49.02
N MET A 367 -7.12 23.69 -49.79
CA MET A 367 -5.68 23.54 -49.53
C MET A 367 -5.13 24.32 -48.30
N GLY A 368 -4.02 23.84 -47.69
CA GLY A 368 -3.01 24.72 -47.06
C GLY A 368 -2.19 24.18 -45.88
N PHE A 369 -0.93 23.77 -46.15
CA PHE A 369 0.33 23.86 -45.34
C PHE A 369 0.26 23.76 -43.79
N GLY A 370 0.87 22.76 -43.13
CA GLY A 370 2.31 22.60 -42.82
C GLY A 370 2.44 22.43 -41.28
N LEU A 371 3.08 21.40 -40.70
CA LEU A 371 4.53 21.24 -40.57
C LEU A 371 4.85 19.83 -40.06
N MET A 372 5.97 19.31 -40.55
CA MET A 372 6.53 17.98 -40.35
C MET A 372 7.49 17.98 -39.14
N LEU A 373 7.28 17.13 -38.13
CA LEU A 373 8.33 16.72 -37.19
C LEU A 373 8.17 15.23 -36.81
N SER A 374 9.01 14.41 -37.45
CA SER A 374 9.73 13.23 -36.92
C SER A 374 8.95 12.09 -36.22
N LEU A 375 8.59 11.07 -37.01
CA LEU A 375 8.38 9.68 -36.56
C LEU A 375 9.72 9.03 -36.13
N SER A 376 9.80 8.44 -34.93
CA SER A 376 10.71 7.30 -34.68
C SER A 376 10.34 6.37 -33.51
N SER A 377 9.09 6.30 -33.04
CA SER A 377 8.76 5.45 -31.87
C SER A 377 7.45 4.65 -31.97
N TYR A 378 6.85 4.53 -33.16
CA TYR A 378 5.55 3.87 -33.33
C TYR A 378 5.57 2.54 -34.12
N LEU A 379 6.76 1.96 -34.38
CA LEU A 379 6.88 0.72 -35.17
C LEU A 379 7.35 -0.54 -34.42
N ASP A 380 7.56 -0.50 -33.10
CA ASP A 380 7.98 -1.70 -32.33
C ASP A 380 6.87 -2.39 -31.52
N ILE A 381 5.62 -1.93 -31.61
CA ILE A 381 4.47 -2.56 -30.91
C ILE A 381 3.60 -3.40 -31.86
N ALA A 382 3.68 -3.15 -33.18
CA ALA A 382 2.90 -3.87 -34.18
C ALA A 382 3.56 -5.17 -34.68
N SER A 383 4.86 -5.39 -34.42
CA SER A 383 5.56 -6.62 -34.83
C SER A 383 5.40 -7.77 -33.83
N TRP A 384 5.10 -7.48 -32.56
CA TRP A 384 4.94 -8.51 -31.52
C TRP A 384 3.53 -9.12 -31.44
N THR A 385 2.51 -8.39 -31.87
CA THR A 385 1.11 -8.85 -31.83
C THR A 385 0.76 -9.84 -32.95
N LEU A 386 1.53 -9.85 -34.05
CA LEU A 386 1.34 -10.81 -35.15
C LEU A 386 2.06 -12.16 -34.93
N GLU A 387 3.07 -12.23 -34.06
CA GLU A 387 3.84 -13.45 -33.80
C GLU A 387 3.24 -14.32 -32.66
N LEU A 388 2.37 -13.74 -31.82
CA LEU A 388 1.59 -14.47 -30.81
C LEU A 388 0.31 -15.10 -31.40
N ALA A 389 -0.35 -14.43 -32.35
CA ALA A 389 -1.54 -14.95 -33.02
C ALA A 389 -1.26 -16.14 -33.97
N SER A 390 -0.01 -16.33 -34.40
CA SER A 390 0.39 -17.50 -35.19
C SER A 390 0.82 -18.71 -34.34
N ARG A 391 1.07 -18.55 -33.04
CA ARG A 391 1.47 -19.64 -32.14
C ARG A 391 0.29 -20.30 -31.42
N GLU A 392 -0.79 -19.56 -31.14
CA GLU A 392 -2.00 -20.14 -30.54
C GLU A 392 -2.79 -21.04 -31.51
N ASN A 393 -2.62 -20.89 -32.83
CA ASN A 393 -3.27 -21.74 -33.84
C ASN A 393 -2.54 -23.08 -34.13
N PHE A 394 -1.39 -23.34 -33.51
CA PHE A 394 -0.63 -24.59 -33.72
C PHE A 394 -0.80 -25.62 -32.59
N GLU A 395 -1.22 -25.20 -31.38
CA GLU A 395 -1.43 -26.14 -30.27
C GLU A 395 -2.83 -26.78 -30.27
N GLU A 396 -3.84 -26.15 -30.88
CA GLU A 396 -5.20 -26.71 -30.94
C GLU A 396 -5.37 -27.77 -32.05
N LYS A 397 -4.43 -27.88 -33.00
CA LYS A 397 -4.40 -28.93 -34.04
C LYS A 397 -3.52 -30.14 -33.73
N ALA A 398 -2.82 -30.15 -32.58
CA ALA A 398 -1.99 -31.28 -32.15
C ALA A 398 -2.69 -32.24 -31.18
N MET A 399 -3.90 -31.91 -30.69
CA MET A 399 -4.64 -32.72 -29.70
C MET A 399 -5.84 -33.54 -30.26
N THR A 400 -5.85 -33.84 -31.57
CA THR A 400 -6.85 -34.75 -32.20
C THR A 400 -6.26 -35.85 -33.08
N ALA A 401 -4.98 -36.20 -32.91
CA ALA A 401 -4.32 -37.28 -33.68
C ALA A 401 -3.55 -38.29 -32.81
N SER A 402 -4.13 -38.74 -31.70
CA SER A 402 -3.57 -39.85 -30.91
C SER A 402 -4.64 -40.77 -30.29
N ASN A 403 -5.67 -41.11 -31.07
CA ASN A 403 -6.55 -42.25 -30.81
C ASN A 403 -6.91 -42.90 -32.15
N GLU A 404 -5.97 -43.67 -32.71
CA GLU A 404 -6.16 -44.86 -33.56
C GLU A 404 -4.85 -45.65 -33.63
#